data_AF-A0A158Q428-F1
#
_entry.id   AF-A0A158Q428-F1
#
_cell.length_a   1.000
_cell.length_b   1.000
_cell.length_c   1.000
_cell.angle_alpha   90.00
_cell.angle_beta   90.00
_cell.angle_gamma   90.00
#
_symmetry.space_group_name_H-M   'P 1'
#
loop_
_entity.id
_entity.type
_entity.pdbx_description
1 polymer ?
#
loop_
_entity_poly.entity_id
_entity_poly.type
_entity_poly.pdbx_seq_one_letter_code
_entity_poly.pdbx_strand_id
1 'polypeptide(L)'
;MLKNSRPFPIYEQVVKMMNGRMRSMLIRNQAANGMISDTLPKSVQFDESSDNYRCFCNAFHVKTGALLISGIEDNYVNGAFLASVIGVALSLLVIFLLGVGVARNYAILLIPHLIMQLLVILLLLVCIMNGTIAFLTKSTLFYKLLHAAAFNEPPDKNTVALDLETSVKIYVVFAVYMLTLILEVWFITIIYNCYQYLIERRAYMKYCLAFSTPMKTLSKR
;
A
#
# COMPACT_ATOMS: atom_id res chain seq x y z
N MET A 1 17.43 20.28 -56.53
CA MET A 1 17.10 18.94 -55.97
C MET A 1 18.33 18.39 -55.25
N LEU A 2 18.42 18.56 -53.92
CA LEU A 2 19.39 17.81 -53.11
C LEU A 2 18.64 17.26 -51.89
N LYS A 3 18.55 15.94 -51.86
CA LYS A 3 17.74 15.11 -50.98
C LYS A 3 18.44 15.05 -49.62
N ASN A 4 17.78 15.63 -48.62
CA ASN A 4 18.27 15.74 -47.24
C ASN A 4 18.26 14.34 -46.58
N SER A 5 19.38 13.63 -46.66
CA SER A 5 19.61 12.35 -46.00
C SER A 5 19.79 12.57 -44.50
N ARG A 6 18.73 12.27 -43.72
CA ARG A 6 18.78 12.31 -42.25
C ARG A 6 19.77 11.24 -41.76
N PRO A 7 20.74 11.60 -40.90
CA PRO A 7 21.67 10.63 -40.34
C PRO A 7 20.97 9.69 -39.35
N PHE A 8 21.36 8.41 -39.39
CA PHE A 8 20.76 7.32 -38.63
C PHE A 8 20.95 7.48 -37.11
N PRO A 9 19.94 7.15 -36.29
CA PRO A 9 19.89 7.45 -34.85
C PRO A 9 20.92 6.71 -33.99
N ILE A 10 21.52 5.63 -34.51
CA ILE A 10 22.50 4.83 -33.77
C ILE A 10 23.80 5.63 -33.54
N TYR A 11 24.20 6.46 -34.51
CA TYR A 11 25.42 7.27 -34.37
C TYR A 11 25.29 8.31 -33.26
N GLU A 12 24.14 8.99 -33.15
CA GLU A 12 23.91 9.95 -32.06
C GLU A 12 23.90 9.29 -30.68
N GLN A 13 23.32 8.09 -30.54
CA GLN A 13 23.33 7.38 -29.27
C GLN A 13 24.74 6.96 -28.86
N VAL A 14 25.56 6.46 -29.80
CA VAL A 14 26.96 6.10 -29.53
C VAL A 14 27.78 7.33 -29.17
N VAL A 15 27.61 8.45 -29.89
CA VAL A 15 28.30 9.71 -29.56
C VAL A 15 27.86 10.26 -28.21
N LYS A 16 26.57 10.18 -27.84
CA LYS A 16 26.10 10.55 -26.48
C LYS A 16 26.72 9.67 -25.40
N MET A 17 26.82 8.35 -25.63
CA MET A 17 27.45 7.43 -24.68
C MET A 17 28.97 7.69 -24.56
N MET A 18 29.66 7.95 -25.67
CA MET A 18 31.08 8.26 -25.68
C MET A 18 31.37 9.63 -25.03
N ASN A 19 30.56 10.66 -25.28
CA ASN A 19 30.71 11.97 -24.64
C ASN A 19 30.42 11.93 -23.14
N GLY A 20 29.44 11.13 -22.70
CA GLY A 20 29.18 10.91 -21.28
C GLY A 20 30.36 10.22 -20.58
N ARG A 21 30.94 9.20 -21.22
CA ARG A 21 32.09 8.45 -20.70
C ARG A 21 33.39 9.26 -20.69
N MET A 22 33.63 10.09 -21.71
CA MET A 22 34.79 10.99 -21.72
C MET A 22 34.68 12.10 -20.67
N ARG A 23 33.46 12.61 -20.42
CA ARG A 23 33.26 13.63 -19.38
C ARG A 23 33.54 13.09 -17.99
N SER A 24 33.17 11.86 -17.63
CA SER A 24 33.49 11.32 -16.30
C SER A 24 34.99 11.00 -16.14
N MET A 25 35.66 10.57 -17.21
CA MET A 25 37.08 10.22 -17.16
C MET A 25 38.00 11.44 -17.01
N LEU A 26 37.65 12.57 -17.64
CA LEU A 26 38.44 13.81 -17.54
C LEU A 26 38.51 14.36 -16.12
N ILE A 27 37.54 14.06 -15.26
CA ILE A 27 37.51 14.63 -13.92
C ILE A 27 38.18 13.74 -12.86
N ARG A 28 38.44 12.46 -13.13
CA ARG A 28 39.21 11.60 -12.22
C ARG A 28 40.70 11.98 -12.10
N ASN A 29 41.24 12.71 -13.07
CA ASN A 29 42.67 12.99 -13.18
C ASN A 29 43.13 14.35 -12.63
N GLN A 30 42.32 15.03 -11.81
CA GLN A 30 42.88 16.08 -10.95
C GLN A 30 43.69 15.42 -9.83
N ALA A 31 44.91 15.00 -10.18
CA ALA A 31 45.94 14.65 -9.24
C ALA A 31 46.12 15.80 -8.26
N ALA A 32 46.13 15.48 -6.97
CA ALA A 32 46.25 16.38 -5.83
C ALA A 32 47.65 17.03 -5.73
N ASN A 33 48.14 17.60 -6.83
CA ASN A 33 49.40 18.31 -6.88
C ASN A 33 49.15 19.82 -6.76
N GLY A 34 49.61 20.35 -5.63
CA GLY A 34 50.14 21.70 -5.57
C GLY A 34 49.14 22.76 -5.11
N MET A 35 49.23 23.07 -3.82
CA MET A 35 48.99 24.40 -3.25
C MET A 35 47.78 25.18 -3.80
N ILE A 36 46.57 24.73 -3.47
CA ILE A 36 45.40 25.61 -3.57
C ILE A 36 44.88 25.83 -2.15
N SER A 37 45.12 27.06 -1.71
CA SER A 37 44.68 27.75 -0.51
C SER A 37 43.46 27.12 0.19
N ASP A 38 43.62 26.82 1.48
CA ASP A 38 42.60 26.27 2.38
C ASP A 38 41.32 27.12 2.54
N THR A 39 41.19 28.24 1.81
CA THR A 39 40.03 29.13 1.85
C THR A 39 39.05 28.95 0.69
N LEU A 40 39.39 28.20 -0.36
CA LEU A 40 38.40 27.88 -1.39
C LEU A 40 37.62 26.61 -1.01
N PRO A 41 36.27 26.65 -0.95
CA PRO A 41 35.50 25.45 -0.76
C PRO A 41 35.82 24.48 -1.90
N LYS A 42 36.40 23.32 -1.53
CA LYS A 42 36.69 22.24 -2.47
C LYS A 42 35.39 21.92 -3.20
N SER A 43 35.39 21.97 -4.52
CA SER A 43 34.25 21.55 -5.31
C SER A 43 33.95 20.09 -4.96
N VAL A 44 32.80 19.85 -4.31
CA VAL A 44 32.33 18.48 -4.07
C VAL A 44 31.97 17.91 -5.43
N GLN A 45 32.84 17.04 -5.90
CA GLN A 45 32.61 16.32 -7.14
C GLN A 45 31.76 15.08 -6.86
N PHE A 46 30.55 15.08 -7.41
CA PHE A 46 29.67 13.92 -7.38
C PHE A 46 29.80 13.10 -8.66
N ASP A 47 30.38 11.90 -8.58
CA ASP A 47 30.52 10.96 -9.70
C ASP A 47 29.29 10.03 -9.76
N GLU A 48 28.23 10.44 -10.46
CA GLU A 48 27.03 9.61 -10.69
C GLU A 48 27.36 8.22 -11.28
N SER A 49 28.55 8.03 -11.87
CA SER A 49 29.01 6.78 -12.50
C SER A 49 29.93 5.93 -11.62
N SER A 50 30.10 6.27 -10.34
CA SER A 50 30.90 5.47 -9.41
C SER A 50 30.34 4.05 -9.28
N ASP A 51 31.21 3.03 -9.38
CA ASP A 51 30.81 1.64 -9.25
C ASP A 51 30.21 1.33 -7.86
N ASN A 52 30.50 2.16 -6.85
CA ASN A 52 29.91 2.10 -5.52
C ASN A 52 28.38 2.35 -5.52
N TYR A 53 27.83 2.96 -6.58
CA TYR A 53 26.40 3.25 -6.70
C TYR A 53 25.64 2.23 -7.55
N ARG A 54 26.28 1.14 -7.98
CA ARG A 54 25.64 0.09 -8.77
C ARG A 54 24.66 -0.72 -7.91
N CYS A 55 23.46 -0.95 -8.45
CA CYS A 55 22.50 -1.87 -7.86
C CYS A 55 22.96 -3.34 -8.05
N PHE A 56 22.35 -4.29 -7.34
CA PHE A 56 22.59 -5.74 -7.51
C PHE A 56 22.37 -6.24 -8.95
N CYS A 57 21.57 -5.54 -9.76
CA CYS A 57 21.42 -5.84 -11.19
C CYS A 57 22.55 -5.26 -12.08
N ASN A 58 23.61 -4.70 -11.50
CA ASN A 58 24.73 -4.05 -12.17
C ASN A 58 24.36 -2.82 -13.03
N ALA A 59 23.16 -2.27 -12.83
CA ALA A 59 22.67 -1.06 -13.51
C ALA A 59 22.65 0.16 -12.58
N PHE A 60 22.71 1.37 -13.17
CA PHE A 60 22.61 2.64 -12.46
C PHE A 60 21.14 3.03 -12.24
N HIS A 61 20.46 2.36 -11.31
CA HIS A 61 19.14 2.78 -10.83
C HIS A 61 19.24 3.80 -9.68
N VAL A 62 20.36 4.53 -9.59
CA VAL A 62 20.67 5.46 -8.47
C VAL A 62 19.53 6.41 -8.18
N LYS A 63 18.85 6.94 -9.20
CA LYS A 63 17.71 7.84 -9.00
C LYS A 63 16.53 7.13 -8.33
N THR A 64 16.20 5.91 -8.76
CA THR A 64 15.12 5.11 -8.16
C THR A 64 15.47 4.67 -6.74
N GLY A 65 16.72 4.23 -6.52
CA GLY A 65 17.22 3.84 -5.20
C GLY A 65 17.27 5.01 -4.22
N ALA A 66 17.79 6.17 -4.65
CA ALA A 66 17.82 7.39 -3.85
C ALA A 66 16.40 7.87 -3.52
N LEU A 67 15.45 7.75 -4.45
CA LEU A 67 14.06 8.10 -4.19
C LEU A 67 13.39 7.15 -3.17
N LEU A 68 13.72 5.85 -3.21
CA LEU A 68 13.31 4.90 -2.18
C LEU A 68 13.92 5.22 -0.81
N ILE A 69 15.23 5.49 -0.74
CA ILE A 69 15.92 5.83 0.51
C ILE A 69 15.39 7.15 1.08
N SER A 70 15.26 8.18 0.24
CA SER A 70 14.70 9.48 0.65
C SER A 70 13.26 9.33 1.18
N GLY A 71 12.45 8.46 0.58
CA GLY A 71 11.11 8.14 1.08
C GLY A 71 11.13 7.39 2.41
N ILE A 72 12.14 6.54 2.65
CA ILE A 72 12.34 5.85 3.94
C ILE A 72 12.93 6.81 5.00
N GLU A 73 13.70 7.82 4.62
CA GLU A 73 14.21 8.82 5.57
C GLU A 73 13.11 9.76 6.07
N ASP A 74 12.04 9.95 5.28
CA ASP A 74 10.86 10.67 5.74
C ASP A 74 10.14 9.90 6.86
N ASN A 75 10.33 10.37 8.09
CA ASN A 75 9.71 9.82 9.31
C ASN A 75 8.19 9.60 9.17
N TYR A 76 7.52 10.41 8.35
CA TYR A 76 6.08 10.31 8.11
C TYR A 76 5.69 9.08 7.28
N VAL A 77 6.50 8.73 6.27
CA VAL A 77 6.27 7.57 5.40
C VAL A 77 6.60 6.28 6.15
N ASN A 78 7.63 6.29 7.01
CA ASN A 78 8.01 5.13 7.81
C ASN A 78 6.89 4.62 8.72
N GLY A 79 6.17 5.52 9.38
CA GLY A 79 5.05 5.13 10.26
C GLY A 79 3.95 4.42 9.49
N ALA A 80 3.53 5.00 8.36
CA ALA A 80 2.51 4.42 7.49
C ALA A 80 2.98 3.09 6.85
N PHE A 81 4.24 3.04 6.40
CA PHE A 81 4.84 1.84 5.83
C PHE A 81 4.90 0.70 6.85
N LEU A 82 5.43 0.96 8.05
CA LEU A 82 5.50 -0.04 9.12
C LEU A 82 4.11 -0.55 9.51
N ALA A 83 3.14 0.36 9.68
CA ALA A 83 1.75 -0.01 9.95
C ALA A 83 1.18 -0.90 8.83
N SER A 84 1.48 -0.60 7.57
CA SER A 84 1.02 -1.41 6.44
C SER A 84 1.65 -2.80 6.42
N VAL A 85 2.94 -2.94 6.71
CA VAL A 85 3.64 -4.23 6.76
C VAL A 85 3.09 -5.11 7.88
N ILE A 86 2.89 -4.52 9.08
CA ILE A 86 2.29 -5.23 10.21
C ILE A 86 0.85 -5.66 9.86
N GLY A 87 0.06 -4.76 9.28
CA GLY A 87 -1.29 -5.06 8.83
C GLY A 87 -1.34 -6.23 7.84
N VAL A 88 -0.50 -6.20 6.81
CA VAL A 88 -0.40 -7.27 5.81
C VAL A 88 0.02 -8.59 6.46
N ALA A 89 1.02 -8.58 7.35
CA ALA A 89 1.47 -9.79 8.05
C ALA A 89 0.37 -10.42 8.91
N LEU A 90 -0.37 -9.61 9.67
CA LEU A 90 -1.49 -10.07 10.49
C LEU A 90 -2.64 -10.60 9.62
N SER A 91 -2.98 -9.93 8.53
CA SER A 91 -4.00 -10.39 7.58
C SER A 91 -3.62 -11.74 6.96
N LEU A 92 -2.36 -11.92 6.54
CA LEU A 92 -1.88 -13.19 5.98
C LEU A 92 -1.95 -14.32 7.01
N LEU A 93 -1.53 -14.06 8.25
CA LEU A 93 -1.61 -15.05 9.33
C LEU A 93 -3.07 -15.49 9.58
N VAL A 94 -3.99 -14.54 9.60
CA VAL A 94 -5.42 -14.80 9.86
C VAL A 94 -6.06 -15.58 8.72
N ILE A 95 -5.75 -15.24 7.47
CA ILE A 95 -6.20 -15.99 6.29
C ILE A 95 -5.62 -17.42 6.30
N PHE A 96 -4.36 -17.58 6.70
CA PHE A 96 -3.75 -18.90 6.83
C PHE A 96 -4.46 -19.74 7.90
N LEU A 97 -4.72 -19.19 9.08
CA LEU A 97 -5.47 -19.89 10.14
C LEU A 97 -6.89 -20.23 9.70
N LEU A 98 -7.56 -19.34 8.97
CA LEU A 98 -8.85 -19.63 8.35
C LEU A 98 -8.76 -20.83 7.41
N GLY A 99 -7.75 -20.84 6.52
CA GLY A 99 -7.51 -21.95 5.59
C GLY A 99 -7.30 -23.28 6.31
N VAL A 100 -6.50 -23.30 7.38
CA VAL A 100 -6.31 -24.50 8.24
C VAL A 100 -7.61 -24.89 8.94
N GLY A 101 -8.35 -23.92 9.48
CA GLY A 101 -9.64 -24.11 10.13
C GLY A 101 -10.67 -24.77 9.22
N VAL A 102 -10.78 -24.29 7.98
CA VAL A 102 -11.66 -24.86 6.97
C VAL A 102 -11.17 -26.25 6.55
N ALA A 103 -9.88 -26.41 6.24
CA ALA A 103 -9.31 -27.68 5.78
C ALA A 103 -9.42 -28.80 6.82
N ARG A 104 -9.38 -28.47 8.12
CA ARG A 104 -9.45 -29.42 9.23
C ARG A 104 -10.81 -29.45 9.93
N ASN A 105 -11.81 -28.70 9.45
CA ASN A 105 -13.11 -28.52 10.11
C ASN A 105 -13.00 -28.03 11.58
N TYR A 106 -11.98 -27.24 11.89
CA TYR A 106 -11.81 -26.62 13.20
C TYR A 106 -12.44 -25.22 13.23
N ALA A 107 -13.71 -25.18 13.66
CA ALA A 107 -14.48 -23.94 13.77
C ALA A 107 -13.80 -22.87 14.67
N ILE A 108 -13.01 -23.28 15.65
CA ILE A 108 -12.31 -22.35 16.57
C ILE A 108 -11.30 -21.47 15.84
N LEU A 109 -10.71 -21.95 14.74
CA LEU A 109 -9.73 -21.18 13.96
C LEU A 109 -10.38 -20.10 13.09
N LEU A 110 -11.72 -20.04 13.03
CA LEU A 110 -12.43 -18.93 12.37
C LEU A 110 -12.55 -17.71 13.29
N ILE A 111 -12.44 -17.87 14.61
CA ILE A 111 -12.62 -16.78 15.58
C ILE A 111 -11.65 -15.62 15.32
N PRO A 112 -10.33 -15.85 15.12
CA PRO A 112 -9.40 -14.76 14.81
C PRO A 112 -9.78 -13.99 13.53
N HIS A 113 -10.30 -14.69 12.51
CA HIS A 113 -10.77 -14.05 11.29
C HIS A 113 -11.96 -13.14 11.56
N LEU A 114 -12.96 -13.60 12.33
CA LEU A 114 -14.12 -12.79 12.68
C LEU A 114 -13.74 -11.54 13.48
N ILE A 115 -12.80 -11.66 14.43
CA ILE A 115 -12.31 -10.53 15.22
C ILE A 115 -11.61 -9.51 14.31
N MET A 116 -10.71 -9.97 13.44
CA MET A 116 -10.02 -9.09 12.51
C MET A 116 -10.99 -8.43 11.52
N GLN A 117 -12.00 -9.16 11.04
CA GLN A 117 -13.05 -8.62 10.17
C GLN A 117 -13.76 -7.44 10.84
N LEU A 118 -14.14 -7.59 12.11
CA LEU A 118 -14.79 -6.54 12.88
C LEU A 118 -13.87 -5.32 13.07
N LEU A 119 -12.58 -5.53 13.36
CA LEU A 119 -11.61 -4.44 13.46
C LEU A 119 -11.43 -3.71 12.12
N VAL A 120 -11.35 -4.44 11.00
CA VAL A 120 -11.24 -3.86 9.66
C VAL A 120 -12.49 -3.02 9.33
N ILE A 121 -13.68 -3.50 9.65
CA ILE A 121 -14.92 -2.75 9.45
C ILE A 121 -14.90 -1.43 10.25
N LEU A 122 -14.50 -1.47 11.52
CA LEU A 122 -14.40 -0.26 12.35
C LEU A 122 -13.39 0.75 11.76
N LEU A 123 -12.23 0.28 11.31
CA LEU A 123 -11.21 1.12 10.67
C LEU A 123 -11.70 1.71 9.34
N LEU A 124 -12.39 0.92 8.52
CA LEU A 124 -12.99 1.38 7.27
C LEU A 124 -14.05 2.46 7.53
N LEU A 125 -14.90 2.29 8.54
CA LEU A 125 -15.89 3.31 8.92
C LEU A 125 -15.21 4.62 9.33
N VAL A 126 -14.16 4.58 10.14
CA VAL A 126 -13.39 5.77 10.52
C VAL A 126 -12.76 6.44 9.28
N CYS A 127 -12.15 5.65 8.38
CA CYS A 127 -11.56 6.17 7.15
C CYS A 127 -12.61 6.81 6.23
N ILE A 128 -13.78 6.18 6.07
CA ILE A 128 -14.88 6.67 5.24
C ILE A 128 -15.49 7.93 5.86
N MET A 129 -15.67 7.99 7.18
CA MET A 129 -16.15 9.19 7.86
C MET A 129 -15.16 10.36 7.67
N ASN A 130 -13.87 10.12 7.89
CA ASN A 130 -12.84 11.13 7.68
C ASN A 130 -12.79 11.59 6.21
N GLY A 131 -12.88 10.68 5.25
CA GLY A 131 -12.89 11.01 3.83
C GLY A 131 -14.13 11.81 3.43
N THR A 132 -15.30 11.45 3.96
CA THR A 132 -16.55 12.19 3.75
C THR A 132 -16.44 13.60 4.30
N ILE A 133 -15.93 13.76 5.52
CA ILE A 133 -15.71 15.09 6.13
C ILE A 133 -14.68 15.88 5.31
N ALA A 134 -13.60 15.25 4.84
CA ALA A 134 -12.60 15.90 3.98
C ALA A 134 -13.22 16.46 2.69
N PHE A 135 -14.08 15.68 2.02
CA PHE A 135 -14.75 16.11 0.79
C PHE A 135 -15.76 17.22 1.04
N LEU A 136 -16.54 17.13 2.11
CA LEU A 136 -17.56 18.13 2.44
C LEU A 136 -16.96 19.46 2.90
N THR A 137 -15.90 19.42 3.72
CA THR A 137 -15.31 20.62 4.32
C THR A 137 -14.14 21.21 3.53
N LYS A 138 -13.55 20.42 2.61
CA LYS A 138 -12.28 20.74 1.92
C LYS A 138 -11.12 21.05 2.89
N SER A 139 -11.21 20.58 4.13
CA SER A 139 -10.26 20.89 5.20
C SER A 139 -8.94 20.14 5.01
N THR A 140 -7.83 20.85 5.15
CA THR A 140 -6.46 20.30 5.03
C THR A 140 -6.19 19.19 6.04
N LEU A 141 -6.74 19.34 7.26
CA LEU A 141 -6.54 18.39 8.36
C LEU A 141 -7.05 16.99 8.02
N PHE A 142 -8.26 16.90 7.45
CA PHE A 142 -8.84 15.60 7.11
C PHE A 142 -8.18 14.98 5.88
N TYR A 143 -7.71 15.79 4.92
CA TYR A 143 -6.91 15.27 3.82
C TYR A 143 -5.55 14.73 4.29
N LYS A 144 -4.86 15.41 5.21
CA LYS A 144 -3.62 14.92 5.84
C LYS A 144 -3.84 13.60 6.60
N LEU A 145 -4.99 13.46 7.27
CA LEU A 145 -5.37 12.22 7.94
C LEU A 145 -5.68 11.07 6.96
N LEU A 146 -6.32 11.37 5.83
CA LEU A 146 -6.70 10.35 4.84
C LEU A 146 -5.52 9.92 3.96
N HIS A 147 -4.62 10.86 3.68
CA HIS A 147 -3.48 10.66 2.82
C HIS A 147 -2.33 11.52 3.35
N ALA A 148 -1.24 10.87 3.75
CA ALA A 148 -0.01 11.50 4.19
C ALA A 148 0.73 12.29 3.08
N ALA A 149 0.02 12.78 2.05
CA ALA A 149 0.61 13.60 1.01
C ALA A 149 0.85 15.02 1.52
N ALA A 150 1.97 15.59 1.09
CA ALA A 150 2.21 17.00 1.20
C ALA A 150 1.21 17.75 0.32
N PHE A 151 0.42 18.63 0.92
CA PHE A 151 -0.42 19.58 0.19
C PHE A 151 0.23 20.95 0.25
N ASN A 152 0.15 21.71 -0.84
CA ASN A 152 0.53 23.12 -0.84
C ASN A 152 -0.56 23.91 -0.11
N GLU A 153 -0.41 24.05 1.21
CA GLU A 153 -1.30 24.87 2.02
C GLU A 153 -1.06 26.36 1.68
N PRO A 154 -2.09 27.12 1.26
CA PRO A 154 -1.98 28.56 1.24
C PRO A 154 -1.75 29.04 2.67
N PRO A 155 -0.82 29.97 2.94
CA PRO A 155 -0.42 30.37 4.29
C PRO A 155 -1.60 30.84 5.16
N ASP A 156 -2.66 31.35 4.55
CA ASP A 156 -3.81 31.96 5.24
C ASP A 156 -5.13 31.19 5.07
N LYS A 157 -5.12 29.96 4.53
CA LYS A 157 -6.36 29.18 4.31
C LYS A 157 -6.24 27.73 4.75
N ASN A 158 -7.21 27.30 5.55
CA ASN A 158 -7.37 25.91 5.99
C ASN A 158 -7.99 24.99 4.92
N THR A 159 -8.07 25.45 3.67
CA THR A 159 -8.67 24.73 2.55
C THR A 159 -7.63 24.39 1.50
N VAL A 160 -7.62 23.13 1.05
CA VAL A 160 -6.68 22.65 0.03
C VAL A 160 -7.30 22.81 -1.36
N ALA A 161 -6.53 23.38 -2.29
CA ALA A 161 -6.76 23.19 -3.71
C ALA A 161 -5.97 21.96 -4.16
N LEU A 162 -6.65 20.83 -4.34
CA LEU A 162 -6.02 19.62 -4.85
C LEU A 162 -5.87 19.73 -6.36
N ASP A 163 -4.70 19.34 -6.86
CA ASP A 163 -4.50 19.12 -8.29
C ASP A 163 -5.36 17.93 -8.77
N LEU A 164 -5.58 17.87 -10.08
CA LEU A 164 -6.43 16.84 -10.69
C LEU A 164 -5.88 15.43 -10.44
N GLU A 165 -4.56 15.25 -10.44
CA GLU A 165 -3.96 13.94 -10.25
C GLU A 165 -4.15 13.43 -8.82
N THR A 166 -3.87 14.27 -7.81
CA THR A 166 -4.05 13.90 -6.40
C THR A 166 -5.52 13.69 -6.05
N SER A 167 -6.43 14.53 -6.55
CA SER A 167 -7.86 14.36 -6.31
C SER A 167 -8.39 13.03 -6.87
N VAL A 168 -8.00 12.66 -8.09
CA VAL A 168 -8.35 11.35 -8.69
C VAL A 168 -7.85 10.19 -7.82
N LYS A 169 -6.59 10.24 -7.36
CA LYS A 169 -6.04 9.20 -6.47
C LYS A 169 -6.87 9.04 -5.21
N ILE A 170 -7.22 10.14 -4.56
CA ILE A 170 -8.01 10.14 -3.33
C ILE A 170 -9.43 9.59 -3.59
N TYR A 171 -10.08 9.99 -4.68
CA TYR A 171 -11.41 9.47 -5.02
C TYR A 171 -11.39 7.96 -5.32
N VAL A 172 -10.37 7.48 -6.03
CA VAL A 172 -10.22 6.05 -6.32
C VAL A 172 -10.00 5.26 -5.02
N VAL A 173 -9.10 5.71 -4.14
CA VAL A 173 -8.87 5.05 -2.84
C VAL A 173 -10.14 5.04 -1.99
N PHE A 174 -10.86 6.15 -1.94
CA PHE A 174 -12.13 6.23 -1.21
C PHE A 174 -13.20 5.30 -1.78
N ALA A 175 -13.32 5.22 -3.10
CA ALA A 175 -14.24 4.29 -3.77
C ALA A 175 -13.87 2.82 -3.46
N VAL A 176 -12.58 2.50 -3.44
CA VAL A 176 -12.11 1.17 -3.02
C VAL A 176 -12.49 0.88 -1.58
N TYR A 177 -12.33 1.83 -0.65
CA TYR A 177 -12.77 1.65 0.75
C TYR A 177 -14.27 1.42 0.88
N MET A 178 -15.09 2.17 0.13
CA MET A 178 -16.55 1.98 0.11
C MET A 178 -16.92 0.58 -0.40
N LEU A 179 -16.31 0.14 -1.51
CA LEU A 179 -16.56 -1.18 -2.07
C LEU A 179 -16.14 -2.29 -1.10
N THR A 180 -14.98 -2.14 -0.47
CA THR A 180 -14.50 -3.08 0.56
C THR A 180 -15.50 -3.14 1.72
N LEU A 181 -15.96 -2.01 2.24
CA LEU A 181 -16.96 -2.00 3.33
C LEU A 181 -18.26 -2.73 2.94
N ILE A 182 -18.73 -2.55 1.70
CA ILE A 182 -19.93 -3.25 1.21
C ILE A 182 -19.70 -4.77 1.19
N LEU A 183 -18.55 -5.22 0.67
CA LEU A 183 -18.19 -6.64 0.63
C LEU A 183 -18.07 -7.24 2.03
N GLU A 184 -17.51 -6.48 2.96
CA GLU A 184 -17.37 -6.83 4.37
C GLU A 184 -18.73 -7.03 5.06
N VAL A 185 -19.64 -6.06 4.91
CA VAL A 185 -21.00 -6.15 5.45
C VAL A 185 -21.76 -7.32 4.83
N TRP A 186 -21.60 -7.54 3.53
CA TRP A 186 -22.20 -8.68 2.84
C TRP A 186 -21.67 -10.02 3.38
N PHE A 187 -20.37 -10.14 3.62
CA PHE A 187 -19.76 -11.33 4.21
C PHE A 187 -20.27 -11.61 5.62
N ILE A 188 -20.36 -10.60 6.49
CA ILE A 188 -20.96 -10.73 7.83
C ILE A 188 -22.43 -11.17 7.74
N THR A 189 -23.17 -10.67 6.75
CA THR A 189 -24.56 -11.10 6.51
C THR A 189 -24.64 -12.59 6.18
N ILE A 190 -23.72 -13.12 5.37
CA ILE A 190 -23.63 -14.57 5.08
C ILE A 190 -23.39 -15.35 6.38
N ILE A 191 -22.41 -14.93 7.20
CA ILE A 191 -22.10 -15.59 8.48
C ILE A 191 -23.33 -15.60 9.39
N TYR A 192 -24.04 -14.47 9.48
CA TYR A 192 -25.26 -14.35 10.26
C TYR A 192 -26.35 -15.33 9.77
N ASN A 193 -26.56 -15.43 8.47
CA ASN A 193 -27.52 -16.38 7.89
C ASN A 193 -27.13 -17.84 8.19
N CYS A 194 -25.85 -18.19 8.10
CA CYS A 194 -25.36 -19.51 8.49
C CYS A 194 -25.57 -19.80 9.98
N TYR A 195 -25.38 -18.80 10.84
CA TYR A 195 -25.63 -18.91 12.28
C TYR A 195 -27.13 -19.13 12.57
N GLN A 196 -28.02 -18.38 11.92
CA GLN A 196 -29.46 -18.56 12.04
C GLN A 196 -29.88 -19.98 11.60
N TYR A 197 -29.41 -20.44 10.45
CA TYR A 197 -29.63 -21.81 9.99
C TYR A 197 -29.19 -22.85 11.03
N LEU A 198 -28.04 -22.66 11.68
CA LEU A 198 -27.53 -23.58 12.70
C LEU A 198 -28.45 -23.59 13.94
N ILE A 199 -28.95 -22.43 14.38
CA ILE A 199 -29.90 -22.34 15.49
C ILE A 199 -31.19 -23.10 15.15
N GLU A 200 -31.78 -22.81 13.99
CA GLU A 200 -33.02 -23.44 13.54
C GLU A 200 -32.87 -24.96 13.44
N ARG A 201 -31.75 -25.43 12.87
CA ARG A 201 -31.44 -26.86 12.78
C ARG A 201 -31.30 -27.52 14.15
N ARG A 202 -30.68 -26.85 15.13
CA ARG A 202 -30.61 -27.34 16.52
C ARG A 202 -31.99 -27.42 17.16
N ALA A 203 -32.84 -26.42 16.94
CA ALA A 203 -34.22 -26.42 17.44
C ALA A 203 -35.04 -27.57 16.83
N TYR A 204 -34.93 -27.77 15.52
CA TYR A 204 -35.56 -28.89 14.81
C TYR A 204 -35.08 -30.26 15.33
N MET A 205 -33.77 -30.43 15.54
CA MET A 205 -33.23 -31.68 16.09
C MET A 205 -33.77 -31.97 17.50
N LYS A 206 -33.89 -30.95 18.35
CA LYS A 206 -34.50 -31.09 19.68
C LYS A 206 -35.97 -31.51 19.58
N TYR A 207 -36.73 -30.93 18.65
CA TYR A 207 -38.11 -31.33 18.37
C TYR A 207 -38.18 -32.81 17.96
N CYS A 208 -37.39 -33.25 16.98
CA CYS A 208 -37.38 -34.65 16.54
C CYS A 208 -37.03 -35.63 17.68
N LEU A 209 -36.09 -35.28 18.56
CA LEU A 209 -35.74 -36.10 19.73
C LEU A 209 -36.90 -36.17 20.74
N ALA A 210 -37.63 -35.07 20.95
CA ALA A 210 -38.77 -35.03 21.85
C ALA A 210 -39.96 -35.87 21.35
N PHE A 211 -40.21 -35.95 20.04
CA PHE A 211 -41.34 -36.70 19.48
C PHE A 211 -41.01 -38.13 19.02
N SER A 212 -39.74 -38.44 18.74
CA SER A 212 -39.33 -39.82 18.45
C SER A 212 -39.31 -40.73 19.69
N THR A 213 -39.24 -40.16 20.90
CA THR A 213 -39.28 -40.90 22.16
C THR A 213 -40.67 -41.41 22.55
N PRO A 214 -41.78 -40.64 22.49
CA PRO A 214 -43.12 -41.15 22.78
C PRO A 214 -43.59 -42.19 21.75
N MET A 215 -43.17 -42.11 20.48
CA MET A 215 -43.45 -43.18 19.52
C MET A 215 -42.87 -44.53 19.94
N LYS A 216 -41.70 -44.56 20.60
CA LYS A 216 -41.13 -45.82 21.14
C LYS A 216 -42.01 -46.41 22.24
N THR A 217 -42.67 -45.57 23.05
CA THR A 217 -43.59 -46.06 24.10
C THR A 217 -44.91 -46.60 23.53
N LEU A 218 -45.41 -46.05 22.42
CA LEU A 218 -46.61 -46.57 21.76
C LEU A 218 -46.34 -47.86 20.98
N SER A 219 -45.18 -48.01 20.35
CA SER A 219 -44.84 -49.22 19.57
C SER A 219 -44.60 -50.49 20.40
N LYS A 220 -44.45 -50.37 21.73
CA LYS A 220 -44.22 -51.50 22.64
C LYS A 220 -45.52 -52.11 23.20
N ARG A 221 -46.68 -51.55 22.86
CA ARG A 221 -47.99 -52.06 23.26
C ARG A 221 -48.60 -52.87 22.13
#